data_AF-A0A2P8VR00-F1
#
_entry.id   AF-A0A2P8VR00-F1
#
_cell.length_a   1.000
_cell.length_b   1.000
_cell.length_c   1.000
_cell.angle_alpha   90.00
_cell.angle_beta   90.00
_cell.angle_gamma   90.00
#
_symmetry.space_group_name_H-M   'P 1'
#
loop_
_entity.id
_entity.type
_entity.pdbx_description
1 polymer ?
#
loop_
_entity_poly.entity_id
_entity_poly.type
_entity_poly.pdbx_seq_one_letter_code
_entity_poly.pdbx_strand_id
1 'polypeptide(L)'
;MTNPLPDEAQADAKDVDQFPVRLKQAVGDKSVRGFARDCGFSDTVLRQYLNGQSEPTRPALLAIARTANISVEWLATGQSRTAPHDSPQVLAEKYIQKDPLAFETAWLRTEFPDSFEHLMLTQVADDSMEPTLPVGALVLVDTTDRDLEAVTHGIYLLKLDDRILVKRLQYV
;
A
#
# COMPACT_ATOMS: atom_id res chain seq x y z
N MET A 1 44.05 -10.97 -8.77
CA MET A 1 42.82 -11.03 -9.58
C MET A 1 41.71 -11.54 -8.66
N THR A 2 41.37 -10.90 -7.53
CA THR A 2 40.75 -9.58 -7.35
C THR A 2 39.59 -9.34 -8.30
N ASN A 3 38.39 -9.67 -7.84
CA ASN A 3 37.18 -8.93 -8.20
C ASN A 3 36.57 -8.42 -6.89
N PRO A 4 36.33 -7.11 -6.71
CA PRO A 4 35.88 -6.53 -5.45
C PRO A 4 34.38 -6.76 -5.22
N LEU A 5 33.99 -6.78 -3.95
CA LEU A 5 32.60 -6.65 -3.50
C LEU A 5 32.03 -5.32 -4.01
N PRO A 6 30.77 -5.24 -4.48
CA PRO A 6 30.11 -3.97 -4.73
C PRO A 6 29.95 -3.23 -3.41
N ASP A 7 30.38 -1.96 -3.44
CA ASP A 7 30.24 -0.95 -2.41
C ASP A 7 28.87 -1.01 -1.72
N GLU A 8 28.88 -1.14 -0.40
CA GLU A 8 27.75 -0.76 0.43
C GLU A 8 27.48 0.71 0.15
N ALA A 9 26.42 0.99 -0.60
CA ALA A 9 26.02 2.34 -0.98
C ALA A 9 25.99 3.25 0.26
N GLN A 10 26.97 4.15 0.32
CA GLN A 10 27.01 5.28 1.23
C GLN A 10 25.63 5.97 1.26
N ALA A 11 24.98 5.94 2.42
CA ALA A 11 23.89 6.84 2.73
C ALA A 11 24.48 8.23 2.99
N ASP A 12 24.46 9.07 1.95
CA ASP A 12 25.01 10.44 1.99
C ASP A 12 24.28 11.34 2.99
N ALA A 13 25.07 12.06 3.79
CA ALA A 13 24.67 12.97 4.87
C ALA A 13 23.98 14.29 4.43
N LYS A 14 23.12 14.26 3.40
CA LYS A 14 22.39 15.42 2.85
C LYS A 14 20.87 15.46 3.14
N ASP A 15 20.36 14.51 3.92
CA ASP A 15 18.91 14.27 4.03
C ASP A 15 18.15 15.12 5.08
N VAL A 16 18.88 15.84 5.95
CA VAL A 16 18.30 16.51 7.14
C VAL A 16 17.52 17.80 6.79
N ASP A 17 17.91 18.54 5.75
CA ASP A 17 17.29 19.84 5.41
C ASP A 17 16.09 19.75 4.43
N GLN A 18 15.63 18.53 4.11
CA GLN A 18 14.60 18.31 3.09
C GLN A 18 13.17 18.31 3.68
N PHE A 19 12.99 18.38 5.00
CA PHE A 19 11.66 18.40 5.63
C PHE A 19 10.78 19.58 5.17
N PRO A 20 11.26 20.84 5.14
CA PRO A 20 10.44 21.97 4.69
C PRO A 20 9.97 21.82 3.24
N VAL A 21 10.79 21.21 2.38
CA VAL A 21 10.46 20.92 0.98
C VAL A 21 9.31 19.91 0.92
N ARG A 22 9.39 18.81 1.68
CA ARG A 22 8.34 17.79 1.75
C ARG A 22 7.05 18.33 2.36
N LEU A 23 7.15 19.18 3.38
CA LEU A 23 5.99 19.85 3.95
C LEU A 23 5.32 20.77 2.94
N LYS A 24 6.10 21.52 2.14
CA LYS A 24 5.56 22.35 1.06
C LYS A 24 4.85 21.50 -0.01
N GLN A 25 5.41 20.35 -0.34
CA GLN A 25 4.75 19.37 -1.23
C GLN A 25 3.44 18.83 -0.63
N ALA A 26 3.42 18.55 0.68
CA ALA A 26 2.23 18.06 1.39
C ALA A 26 1.09 19.09 1.43
N VAL A 27 1.40 20.39 1.45
CA VAL A 27 0.39 21.46 1.40
C VAL A 27 -0.29 21.52 0.02
N GLY A 28 0.43 21.20 -1.05
CA GLY A 28 -0.08 21.23 -2.42
C GLY A 28 -0.63 22.60 -2.83
N ASP A 29 -1.79 22.60 -3.49
CA ASP A 29 -2.45 23.82 -3.99
C ASP A 29 -3.27 24.57 -2.91
N LYS A 30 -3.36 24.03 -1.70
CA LYS A 30 -4.07 24.70 -0.60
C LYS A 30 -3.29 25.93 -0.16
N SER A 31 -4.02 26.99 0.24
CA SER A 31 -3.38 28.10 0.94
C SER A 31 -2.78 27.61 2.27
N VAL A 32 -1.59 28.10 2.62
CA VAL A 32 -0.89 27.78 3.88
C VAL A 32 -1.82 27.95 5.09
N ARG A 33 -2.59 29.04 5.10
CA ARG A 33 -3.55 29.35 6.17
C ARG A 33 -4.70 28.35 6.26
N GLY A 34 -5.23 27.93 5.10
CA GLY A 34 -6.27 26.90 5.04
C GLY A 34 -5.76 25.56 5.55
N PHE A 35 -4.58 25.16 5.09
CA PHE A 35 -3.94 23.92 5.52
C PHE A 35 -3.59 23.93 7.02
N ALA A 36 -3.08 25.05 7.54
CA ALA A 36 -2.79 25.20 8.97
C ALA A 36 -4.03 25.00 9.83
N ARG A 37 -5.15 25.61 9.42
CA ARG A 37 -6.44 25.46 10.09
C ARG A 37 -6.92 24.02 10.07
N ASP A 38 -6.82 23.34 8.92
CA ASP A 38 -7.21 21.94 8.78
C ASP A 38 -6.36 21.03 9.69
N CYS A 39 -5.07 21.36 9.88
CA CYS A 39 -4.17 20.65 10.80
C CYS A 39 -4.37 20.99 12.29
N GLY A 40 -5.19 22.00 12.62
CA GLY A 40 -5.35 22.50 13.98
C GLY A 40 -4.20 23.39 14.49
N PHE A 41 -3.45 24.03 13.60
CA PHE A 41 -2.34 24.94 13.93
C PHE A 41 -2.70 26.41 13.68
N SER A 42 -1.89 27.30 14.26
CA SER A 42 -1.85 28.69 13.81
C SER A 42 -1.07 28.80 12.49
N ASP A 43 -1.40 29.80 11.66
CA ASP A 43 -0.70 30.09 10.40
C ASP A 43 0.81 30.33 10.64
N THR A 44 1.17 30.91 11.79
CA THR A 44 2.55 31.16 12.19
C THR A 44 3.33 29.87 12.43
N VAL A 45 2.73 28.88 13.11
CA VAL A 45 3.39 27.60 13.41
C VAL A 45 3.70 26.86 12.10
N LEU A 46 2.73 26.78 11.19
CA LEU A 46 2.97 26.10 9.91
C LEU A 46 4.03 26.81 9.05
N ARG A 47 4.06 28.16 9.07
CA ARG A 47 5.11 28.93 8.39
C ARG A 47 6.49 28.72 8.98
N GLN A 48 6.60 28.59 10.30
CA GLN A 48 7.88 28.27 10.95
C GLN A 48 8.41 26.91 10.48
N TYR A 49 7.53 25.90 10.35
CA TYR A 49 7.90 24.59 9.80
C TYR A 49 8.32 24.68 8.32
N LEU A 50 7.55 25.40 7.50
CA LEU A 50 7.84 25.58 6.06
C LEU A 50 9.15 26.35 5.79
N ASN A 51 9.59 27.17 6.75
CA ASN A 51 10.83 27.93 6.65
C ASN A 51 12.00 27.25 7.40
N GLY A 52 11.79 26.06 7.96
CA GLY A 52 12.83 25.34 8.73
C GLY A 52 13.23 26.02 10.04
N GLN A 53 12.41 26.92 10.58
CA GLN A 53 12.71 27.62 11.84
C GLN A 53 12.47 26.76 13.08
N SER A 54 11.68 25.70 12.96
CA SER A 54 11.42 24.74 14.03
C SER A 54 11.02 23.39 13.46
N GLU A 55 11.28 22.33 14.22
CA GLU A 55 10.82 20.99 13.89
C GLU A 55 9.41 20.74 14.46
N PRO A 56 8.55 20.01 13.73
CA PRO A 56 7.26 19.60 14.25
C PRO A 56 7.45 18.59 15.39
N THR A 57 6.65 18.73 16.44
CA THR A 57 6.52 17.66 17.44
C THR A 57 5.86 16.44 16.82
N ARG A 58 6.03 15.25 17.43
CA ARG A 58 5.35 14.02 16.97
C ARG A 58 3.84 14.21 16.72
N PRO A 59 3.05 14.82 17.63
CA PRO A 59 1.63 15.10 17.37
C PRO A 59 1.40 16.02 16.16
N ALA A 60 2.22 17.06 15.98
CA ALA A 60 2.11 17.97 14.84
C ALA A 60 2.43 17.24 13.52
N LEU A 61 3.46 16.42 13.51
CA LEU A 61 3.84 15.61 12.35
C LEU A 61 2.71 14.64 11.94
N LEU A 62 2.07 13.98 12.92
CA LEU A 62 0.91 13.11 12.68
C LEU A 62 -0.31 13.89 12.14
N ALA A 63 -0.58 15.09 12.66
CA ALA A 63 -1.68 15.93 12.21
C ALA A 63 -1.49 16.39 10.76
N ILE A 64 -0.27 16.77 10.38
CA ILE A 64 0.08 17.12 8.99
C ILE A 64 -0.15 15.91 8.08
N ALA A 65 0.41 14.76 8.44
CA ALA A 65 0.33 13.56 7.62
C ALA A 65 -1.12 13.12 7.36
N ARG A 66 -1.97 13.16 8.40
CA ARG A 66 -3.41 12.85 8.26
C ARG A 66 -4.16 13.86 7.40
N THR A 67 -3.85 15.14 7.55
CA THR A 67 -4.53 16.21 6.80
C THR A 67 -4.17 16.19 5.31
N ALA A 68 -2.91 15.87 5.00
CA ALA A 68 -2.41 15.74 3.63
C ALA A 68 -2.61 14.34 3.03
N ASN A 69 -3.11 13.37 3.81
CA ASN A 69 -3.24 11.97 3.41
C ASN A 69 -1.92 11.37 2.87
N ILE A 70 -0.82 11.61 3.59
CA ILE A 70 0.53 11.13 3.26
C ILE A 70 1.10 10.28 4.40
N SER A 71 2.12 9.48 4.09
CA SER A 71 2.86 8.75 5.11
C SER A 71 3.67 9.69 6.00
N VAL A 72 3.59 9.45 7.32
CA VAL A 72 4.41 10.12 8.33
C VAL A 72 5.89 9.85 8.09
N GLU A 73 6.22 8.64 7.62
CA GLU A 73 7.60 8.25 7.30
C GLU A 73 8.15 9.05 6.13
N TRP A 74 7.40 9.13 5.03
CA TRP A 74 7.80 9.96 3.89
C TRP A 74 7.96 11.42 4.31
N LEU A 75 7.03 11.96 5.10
CA LEU A 75 7.11 13.35 5.56
C LEU A 75 8.38 13.59 6.42
N ALA A 76 8.67 12.67 7.34
CA ALA A 76 9.80 12.77 8.26
C ALA A 76 11.15 12.58 7.57
N THR A 77 11.29 11.55 6.74
CA THR A 77 12.59 11.09 6.24
C THR A 77 12.76 11.19 4.73
N GLY A 78 11.70 11.50 3.99
CA GLY A 78 11.70 11.44 2.52
C GLY A 78 11.67 10.02 1.96
N GLN A 79 11.78 8.99 2.80
CA GLN A 79 11.64 7.62 2.38
C GLN A 79 10.15 7.28 2.30
N SER A 80 9.65 7.12 1.08
CA SER A 80 8.41 6.39 0.88
C SER A 80 8.71 4.92 1.16
N ARG A 81 8.35 4.42 2.34
CA ARG A 81 8.11 2.98 2.45
C ARG A 81 6.96 2.65 1.49
N THR A 82 7.26 1.98 0.39
CA THR A 82 6.35 0.96 -0.13
C THR A 82 6.35 -0.18 0.87
N ALA A 83 5.73 0.03 2.03
CA ALA A 83 5.43 -1.03 2.97
C ALA A 83 3.91 -1.11 3.12
N PRO A 84 3.37 -2.34 3.12
CA PRO A 84 1.94 -2.60 3.02
C PRO A 84 1.27 -2.15 4.32
N HIS A 85 0.58 -1.01 4.26
CA HIS A 85 -0.41 -0.62 5.25
C HIS A 85 -1.74 -0.44 4.52
N ASP A 86 -2.42 -1.56 4.38
CA ASP A 86 -3.83 -1.75 4.69
C ASP A 86 -4.59 -0.46 5.03
N SER A 87 -5.15 0.12 3.97
CA SER A 87 -6.30 0.99 4.03
C SER A 87 -7.25 0.43 2.96
N PRO A 88 -8.50 0.03 3.32
CA PRO A 88 -9.46 -0.54 2.36
C PRO A 88 -9.80 0.38 1.18
N GLN A 89 -9.33 1.64 1.20
CA GLN A 89 -9.56 2.63 0.16
C GLN A 89 -8.49 2.65 -0.94
N VAL A 90 -7.29 2.10 -0.73
CA VAL A 90 -6.20 2.15 -1.74
C VAL A 90 -6.19 0.95 -2.70
N LEU A 91 -6.99 -0.10 -2.43
CA LEU A 91 -7.19 -1.19 -3.39
C LEU A 91 -7.82 -0.71 -4.71
N ALA A 92 -8.48 0.46 -4.72
CA ALA A 92 -9.05 1.05 -5.93
C ALA A 92 -8.03 1.78 -6.83
N GLU A 93 -6.90 2.25 -6.31
CA GLU A 93 -6.01 3.19 -7.05
C GLU A 93 -4.63 2.65 -7.39
N LYS A 94 -4.38 1.36 -7.15
CA LYS A 94 -3.20 0.69 -7.71
C LYS A 94 -3.53 -0.63 -8.39
N TYR A 95 -4.58 -0.61 -9.21
CA TYR A 95 -4.48 -1.36 -10.46
C TYR A 95 -3.28 -0.78 -11.20
N ILE A 96 -2.13 -1.45 -11.09
CA ILE A 96 -1.11 -1.38 -12.13
C ILE A 96 -1.91 -1.46 -13.43
N GLN A 97 -1.77 -0.46 -14.28
CA GLN A 97 -2.31 -0.46 -15.63
C GLN A 97 -1.61 -1.60 -16.40
N LYS A 98 -1.97 -2.84 -16.09
CA LYS A 98 -1.87 -3.97 -16.99
C LYS A 98 -2.96 -3.75 -18.02
N ASP A 99 -2.71 -4.18 -19.25
CA ASP A 99 -3.76 -4.30 -20.25
C ASP A 99 -5.01 -4.87 -19.58
N PRO A 100 -6.18 -4.22 -19.73
CA PRO A 100 -7.39 -4.67 -19.05
C PRO A 100 -7.60 -6.14 -19.37
N LEU A 101 -7.52 -7.00 -18.36
CA LEU A 101 -7.82 -8.41 -18.51
C LEU A 101 -9.35 -8.51 -18.59
N ALA A 102 -9.86 -8.35 -19.80
CA ALA A 102 -11.26 -8.50 -20.09
C ALA A 102 -11.61 -9.99 -20.11
N PHE A 103 -12.55 -10.38 -19.27
CA PHE A 103 -13.23 -11.66 -19.38
C PHE A 103 -14.53 -11.46 -20.15
N GLU A 104 -14.90 -12.45 -20.96
CA GLU A 104 -16.24 -12.46 -21.54
C GLU A 104 -17.27 -12.66 -20.42
N THR A 105 -18.16 -11.69 -20.24
CA THR A 105 -19.17 -11.73 -19.17
C THR A 105 -20.08 -12.94 -19.28
N ALA A 106 -20.46 -13.34 -20.50
CA ALA A 106 -21.30 -14.52 -20.73
C ALA A 106 -20.59 -15.82 -20.33
N TRP A 107 -19.28 -15.92 -20.61
CA TRP A 107 -18.46 -17.05 -20.20
C TRP A 107 -18.39 -17.14 -18.67
N LEU A 108 -18.08 -16.04 -17.97
CA LEU A 108 -18.02 -16.04 -16.50
C LEU A 108 -19.35 -16.41 -15.85
N ARG A 109 -20.49 -15.93 -16.39
CA ARG A 109 -21.83 -16.30 -15.91
C ARG A 109 -22.15 -17.78 -16.14
N THR A 110 -21.55 -18.40 -17.15
CA THR A 110 -21.74 -19.81 -17.48
C THR A 110 -20.89 -20.71 -16.58
N GLU A 111 -19.62 -20.35 -16.35
CA GLU A 111 -18.69 -21.13 -15.51
C GLU A 111 -18.96 -20.95 -14.01
N PHE A 112 -19.40 -19.76 -13.60
CA PHE A 112 -19.63 -19.39 -12.20
C PHE A 112 -21.07 -18.90 -11.99
N PRO A 113 -22.09 -19.74 -12.21
CA PRO A 113 -23.49 -19.31 -12.20
C PRO A 113 -23.92 -18.76 -10.84
N ASP A 114 -23.45 -19.37 -9.75
CA ASP A 114 -23.83 -19.02 -8.37
C ASP A 114 -22.89 -18.00 -7.73
N SER A 115 -21.73 -17.74 -8.34
CA SER A 115 -20.66 -16.92 -7.73
C SER A 115 -20.14 -15.79 -8.62
N PHE A 116 -20.75 -15.55 -9.78
CA PHE A 116 -20.36 -14.48 -10.72
C PHE A 116 -20.16 -13.11 -10.05
N GLU A 117 -21.07 -12.71 -9.15
CA GLU A 117 -21.01 -11.41 -8.43
C GLU A 117 -20.02 -11.42 -7.24
N HIS A 118 -19.38 -12.56 -6.99
CA HIS A 118 -18.50 -12.82 -5.85
C HIS A 118 -17.11 -13.31 -6.28
N LEU A 119 -16.77 -13.14 -7.56
CA LEU A 119 -15.44 -13.43 -8.09
C LEU A 119 -14.47 -12.29 -7.73
N MET A 120 -13.27 -12.65 -7.29
CA MET A 120 -12.20 -11.73 -6.96
C MET A 120 -10.92 -12.09 -7.72
N LEU A 121 -10.35 -11.14 -8.44
CA LEU A 121 -9.04 -11.30 -9.07
C LEU A 121 -7.95 -10.80 -8.12
N THR A 122 -6.98 -11.65 -7.79
CA THR A 122 -5.85 -11.31 -6.92
C THR A 122 -4.52 -11.72 -7.51
N GLN A 123 -3.42 -11.17 -7.00
CA GLN A 123 -2.06 -11.54 -7.38
C GLN A 123 -1.39 -12.37 -6.29
N VAL A 124 -0.68 -13.43 -6.67
CA VAL A 124 0.16 -14.20 -5.75
C VAL A 124 1.37 -13.36 -5.36
N ALA A 125 1.48 -13.01 -4.07
CA ALA A 125 2.49 -12.07 -3.58
C ALA A 125 3.80 -12.74 -3.11
N ASP A 126 3.76 -14.04 -2.81
CA ASP A 126 4.89 -14.79 -2.25
C ASP A 126 5.16 -16.08 -3.03
N ASP A 127 6.26 -16.76 -2.70
CA ASP A 127 6.71 -18.01 -3.33
C ASP A 127 6.10 -19.26 -2.70
N SER A 128 5.20 -19.10 -1.71
CA SER A 128 4.65 -20.21 -0.93
C SER A 128 3.82 -21.20 -1.75
N MET A 129 3.39 -20.80 -2.95
CA MET A 129 2.61 -21.62 -3.86
C MET A 129 3.44 -22.19 -5.01
N GLU A 130 4.75 -21.93 -5.05
CA GLU A 130 5.67 -22.55 -6.00
C GLU A 130 5.72 -24.07 -5.80
N PRO A 131 5.85 -24.87 -6.87
CA PRO A 131 5.89 -24.46 -8.29
C PRO A 131 4.50 -24.29 -8.93
N THR A 132 3.42 -24.49 -8.17
CA THR A 132 2.06 -24.59 -8.72
C THR A 132 1.48 -23.25 -9.12
N LEU A 133 1.74 -22.19 -8.36
CA LEU A 133 1.43 -20.82 -8.76
C LEU A 133 2.69 -19.97 -8.55
N PRO A 134 3.23 -19.37 -9.63
CA PRO A 134 4.42 -18.55 -9.51
C PRO A 134 4.12 -17.20 -8.86
N VAL A 135 5.15 -16.59 -8.27
CA VAL A 135 5.08 -15.22 -7.76
C VAL A 135 4.61 -14.28 -8.88
N GLY A 136 3.61 -13.45 -8.58
CA GLY A 136 3.04 -12.49 -9.52
C GLY A 136 1.94 -13.04 -10.43
N ALA A 137 1.58 -14.33 -10.35
CA ALA A 137 0.45 -14.90 -11.06
C ALA A 137 -0.87 -14.23 -10.66
N LEU A 138 -1.77 -14.05 -11.64
CA LEU A 138 -3.14 -13.61 -11.38
C LEU A 138 -4.03 -14.84 -11.15
N VAL A 139 -4.84 -14.80 -10.09
CA VAL A 139 -5.74 -15.87 -9.69
C VAL A 139 -7.14 -15.29 -9.55
N LEU A 140 -8.10 -15.92 -10.22
CA LEU A 140 -9.52 -15.64 -10.05
C LEU A 140 -10.07 -16.56 -8.96
N VAL A 141 -10.71 -15.98 -7.95
CA VAL A 141 -11.14 -16.67 -6.75
C VAL A 141 -12.64 -16.48 -6.56
N ASP A 142 -13.35 -17.58 -6.41
CA ASP A 142 -14.72 -17.58 -5.90
C ASP A 142 -14.70 -17.34 -4.37
N THR A 143 -15.40 -16.31 -3.91
CA THR A 143 -15.43 -15.92 -2.49
C THR A 143 -16.75 -16.22 -1.78
N THR A 144 -17.62 -17.01 -2.41
CA THR A 144 -18.91 -17.44 -1.85
C THR A 144 -18.74 -18.45 -0.73
N ASP A 145 -17.86 -19.43 -0.91
CA ASP A 145 -17.57 -20.43 0.12
C ASP A 145 -16.64 -19.86 1.19
N ARG A 146 -17.14 -19.82 2.42
CA ARG A 146 -16.46 -19.32 3.61
C ARG A 146 -16.62 -20.27 4.79
N ASP A 147 -17.18 -21.46 4.54
CA ASP A 147 -17.43 -22.43 5.60
C ASP A 147 -16.13 -23.15 5.94
N LEU A 148 -15.61 -22.88 7.15
CA LEU A 148 -14.38 -23.50 7.64
C LEU A 148 -14.56 -25.00 7.91
N GLU A 149 -15.79 -25.48 8.12
CA GLU A 149 -16.08 -26.91 8.30
C GLU A 149 -16.05 -27.68 6.98
N ALA A 150 -16.25 -27.00 5.85
CA ALA A 150 -16.21 -27.56 4.50
C ALA A 150 -14.81 -27.51 3.86
N VAL A 151 -13.80 -27.01 4.57
CA VAL A 151 -12.42 -26.92 4.06
C VAL A 151 -11.88 -28.33 3.80
N THR A 152 -11.41 -28.55 2.58
CA THR A 152 -10.79 -29.80 2.13
C THR A 152 -9.37 -29.53 1.65
N HIS A 153 -8.74 -30.53 1.03
CA HIS A 153 -7.43 -30.35 0.41
C HIS A 153 -7.55 -29.44 -0.81
N GLY A 154 -6.82 -28.32 -0.84
CA GLY A 154 -6.97 -27.36 -1.93
C GLY A 154 -6.13 -26.10 -1.78
N ILE A 155 -6.34 -25.18 -2.71
CA ILE A 155 -5.75 -23.83 -2.69
C ILE A 155 -6.82 -22.87 -2.22
N TYR A 156 -6.53 -22.12 -1.18
CA TYR A 156 -7.47 -21.22 -0.54
C TYR A 156 -6.92 -19.80 -0.48
N LEU A 157 -7.84 -18.86 -0.55
CA LEU A 157 -7.58 -17.48 -0.20
C LEU A 157 -7.88 -17.29 1.29
N LEU A 158 -6.86 -17.02 2.07
CA LEU A 158 -6.96 -16.75 3.50
C LEU A 158 -6.92 -15.24 3.72
N LYS A 159 -7.97 -14.72 4.36
CA LYS A 159 -8.00 -13.35 4.85
C LYS A 159 -7.64 -13.34 6.33
N LEU A 160 -6.50 -12.75 6.67
CA LEU A 160 -6.07 -12.53 8.06
C LEU A 160 -5.96 -11.03 8.29
N ASP A 161 -6.82 -10.50 9.16
CA ASP A 161 -7.01 -9.05 9.35
C ASP A 161 -7.24 -8.36 8.00
N ASP A 162 -6.29 -7.53 7.59
CA ASP A 162 -6.33 -6.80 6.33
C ASP A 162 -5.48 -7.46 5.22
N ARG A 163 -4.84 -8.59 5.51
CA ARG A 163 -3.97 -9.32 4.56
C ARG A 163 -4.71 -10.44 3.85
N ILE A 164 -4.39 -10.60 2.57
CA ILE A 164 -4.84 -11.71 1.73
C ILE A 164 -3.64 -12.59 1.42
N LEU A 165 -3.77 -13.89 1.69
CA LEU A 165 -2.76 -14.90 1.40
C LEU A 165 -3.37 -15.98 0.52
N VAL A 166 -2.64 -16.43 -0.49
CA VAL A 166 -2.99 -17.64 -1.24
C VAL A 166 -2.16 -18.77 -0.66
N LYS A 167 -2.80 -19.79 -0.08
CA LYS A 167 -2.12 -20.91 0.58
C LYS A 167 -2.73 -22.24 0.17
N ARG A 168 -1.89 -23.28 0.14
CA ARG A 168 -2.34 -24.66 0.00
C ARG A 168 -2.64 -25.23 1.37
N LEU A 169 -3.85 -25.74 1.55
CA LEU A 169 -4.22 -26.52 2.71
C LEU A 169 -4.18 -28.00 2.35
N GLN A 170 -3.42 -28.77 3.13
CA GLN A 170 -3.33 -30.21 3.02
C GLN A 170 -3.51 -30.78 4.43
N TYR A 171 -4.50 -31.66 4.63
CA TYR A 171 -4.59 -32.45 5.86
C TYR A 171 -3.51 -33.53 5.84
N VAL A 172 -2.87 -33.72 7.00
CA VAL A 172 -1.92 -34.80 7.28
C VAL A 172 -2.60 -35.84 8.14
#